data_AF-A0A2K3MXN8-F1
#
_entry.id   AF-A0A2K3MXN8-F1
#
_cell.length_a   1.000
_cell.length_b   1.000
_cell.length_c   1.000
_cell.angle_alpha   90.00
_cell.angle_beta   90.00
_cell.angle_gamma   90.00
#
_symmetry.space_group_name_H-M   'P 1'
#
loop_
_entity.id
_entity.type
_entity.pdbx_description
1 polymer ?
#
loop_
_entity_poly.entity_id
_entity_poly.type
_entity_poly.pdbx_seq_one_letter_code
_entity_poly.pdbx_strand_id
1 'polypeptide(L)'
;YRNPGPLYLPKGKGFGHPVDSPIVLPPWLSEEECNYYASKFDKTGFTGALNYYRNIDLNWELNAPWTGAKVKVPVKFIVGDLDLTYNAPGAKDYIHKGGLKSDVPLLEDVVVIEGAGHFVHQERADEINKHIYDFFKKF
;
A
#
# COMPACT_ATOMS: atom_id res chain seq x y z
N TYR A 1 -8.08 7.85 -3.20
CA TYR A 1 -8.39 7.12 -4.44
C TYR A 1 -9.17 5.87 -4.06
N ARG A 2 -10.42 5.73 -4.51
CA ARG A 2 -11.30 4.58 -4.21
C ARG A 2 -11.72 3.80 -5.46
N ASN A 3 -11.18 4.17 -6.61
CA ASN A 3 -11.48 3.49 -7.87
C ASN A 3 -10.59 2.24 -7.97
N PRO A 4 -11.13 1.02 -7.95
CA PRO A 4 -10.31 -0.18 -8.10
C PRO A 4 -9.73 -0.22 -9.52
N GLY A 5 -8.43 0.07 -9.63
CA GLY A 5 -7.71 0.06 -10.90
C GLY A 5 -6.38 0.80 -10.83
N PRO A 6 -5.53 0.69 -11.86
CA PRO A 6 -4.23 1.33 -11.89
C PRO A 6 -4.36 2.86 -11.83
N LEU A 7 -3.43 3.48 -11.09
CA LEU A 7 -3.37 4.93 -11.01
C LEU A 7 -2.92 5.50 -12.37
N TYR A 8 -3.80 6.26 -13.02
CA TYR A 8 -3.50 6.97 -14.25
C TYR A 8 -3.50 8.48 -13.98
N LEU A 9 -2.33 9.12 -14.11
CA LEU A 9 -2.16 10.56 -13.95
C LEU A 9 -1.89 11.20 -15.32
N PRO A 10 -2.89 11.82 -15.96
CA PRO A 10 -2.67 12.49 -17.24
C PRO A 10 -1.63 13.62 -17.08
N LYS A 11 -0.80 13.80 -18.10
CA LYS A 11 0.22 14.87 -18.12
C LYS A 11 -0.43 16.22 -17.82
N GLY A 12 0.12 16.92 -16.83
CA GLY A 12 -0.36 18.24 -16.40
C GLY A 12 -1.66 18.24 -15.59
N LYS A 13 -2.31 17.09 -15.36
CA LYS A 13 -3.56 17.01 -14.57
C LYS A 13 -3.38 16.41 -13.18
N GLY A 14 -2.20 15.85 -12.86
CA GLY A 14 -1.88 15.32 -11.53
C GLY A 14 -3.02 14.45 -10.99
N PHE A 15 -3.39 14.66 -9.71
CA PHE A 15 -4.52 13.98 -9.07
C PHE A 15 -5.90 14.59 -9.37
N GLY A 16 -5.99 15.55 -10.30
CA GLY A 16 -7.25 15.99 -10.89
C GLY A 16 -8.18 16.80 -9.98
N HIS A 17 -7.75 17.19 -8.78
CA HIS A 17 -8.55 18.03 -7.89
C HIS A 17 -8.42 19.51 -8.31
N PRO A 18 -9.52 20.24 -8.59
CA PRO A 18 -9.46 21.67 -8.86
C PRO A 18 -8.93 22.43 -7.64
N VAL A 19 -8.11 23.46 -7.86
CA VAL A 19 -7.45 24.22 -6.79
C VAL A 19 -8.47 24.87 -5.84
N ASP A 20 -9.61 25.33 -6.38
CA ASP A 20 -10.62 26.07 -5.63
C ASP A 20 -11.78 25.21 -5.11
N SER A 21 -11.71 23.88 -5.27
CA SER A 21 -12.74 22.98 -4.74
C SER A 21 -12.49 22.68 -3.25
N PRO A 22 -13.55 22.60 -2.42
CA PRO A 22 -13.39 22.21 -1.02
C PRO A 22 -12.89 20.77 -0.94
N ILE A 23 -11.88 20.53 -0.10
CA ILE A 23 -11.37 19.19 0.17
C ILE A 23 -12.20 18.62 1.33
N VAL A 24 -13.05 17.64 1.01
CA VAL A 24 -13.76 16.87 2.04
C VAL A 24 -12.90 15.68 2.44
N LEU A 25 -12.41 15.69 3.68
CA LEU A 25 -11.62 14.57 4.22
C LEU A 25 -12.51 13.35 4.49
N PRO A 26 -11.98 12.12 4.31
CA PRO A 26 -12.70 10.93 4.71
C PRO A 26 -12.85 10.88 6.24
N PRO A 27 -13.86 10.17 6.77
CA PRO A 27 -14.15 10.16 8.21
C PRO A 27 -13.05 9.54 9.07
N TRP A 28 -12.10 8.82 8.48
CA TRP A 28 -10.95 8.22 9.16
C TRP A 28 -9.70 9.12 9.18
N LEU A 29 -9.73 10.30 8.55
CA LEU A 29 -8.62 11.26 8.54
C LEU A 29 -9.12 12.63 9.00
N SER A 30 -8.70 13.03 10.19
CA SER A 30 -9.02 14.34 10.74
C SER A 30 -8.22 15.47 10.06
N GLU A 31 -8.70 16.71 10.20
CA GLU A 31 -7.96 17.89 9.74
C GLU A 31 -6.61 18.03 10.45
N GLU A 32 -6.52 17.68 11.74
CA GLU A 32 -5.27 17.71 12.50
C GLU A 32 -4.23 16.76 11.91
N GLU A 33 -4.61 15.52 11.63
CA GLU A 33 -3.73 14.53 11.00
C GLU A 33 -3.31 14.95 9.59
N CYS A 34 -4.25 15.45 8.79
CA CYS A 34 -3.95 15.99 7.47
C CYS A 34 -2.93 17.15 7.54
N ASN A 35 -3.15 18.09 8.46
CA ASN A 35 -2.26 19.24 8.68
C ASN A 35 -0.90 18.80 9.22
N TYR A 36 -0.85 17.77 10.06
CA TYR A 36 0.41 17.18 10.51
C TYR A 36 1.25 16.74 9.31
N TYR A 37 0.70 15.91 8.41
CA TYR A 37 1.44 15.45 7.23
C TYR A 37 1.83 16.60 6.31
N ALA A 38 0.91 17.54 6.04
CA ALA A 38 1.19 18.72 5.22
C ALA A 38 2.37 19.53 5.78
N SER A 39 2.40 19.76 7.10
CA SER A 39 3.48 20.51 7.76
C SER A 39 4.84 19.81 7.67
N LYS A 40 4.88 18.48 7.58
CA LYS A 40 6.13 17.72 7.40
C LYS A 40 6.63 17.86 5.97
N PHE A 41 5.75 17.63 4.98
CA PHE A 41 6.12 17.74 3.57
C PHE A 41 6.45 19.17 3.14
N ASP A 42 5.86 20.19 3.76
CA ASP A 42 6.24 21.59 3.52
C ASP A 42 7.69 21.87 3.95
N LYS A 43 8.14 21.24 5.05
CA LYS A 43 9.51 21.38 5.55
C LYS A 43 10.52 20.54 4.77
N THR A 44 10.17 19.30 4.41
CA THR A 44 11.13 18.36 3.80
C THR A 44 11.09 18.33 2.27
N GLY A 45 10.02 18.85 1.68
CA GLY A 45 9.65 18.55 0.30
C GLY A 45 9.37 17.06 0.08
N PHE A 46 9.18 16.69 -1.19
CA PHE A 46 8.87 15.33 -1.62
C PHE A 46 10.07 14.56 -2.19
N THR A 47 11.22 15.22 -2.42
CA THR A 47 12.38 14.63 -3.11
C THR A 47 12.87 13.34 -2.46
N GLY A 48 12.99 13.32 -1.12
CA GLY A 48 13.42 12.12 -0.39
C GLY A 48 12.48 10.94 -0.61
N ALA A 49 11.17 11.14 -0.48
CA ALA A 49 10.18 10.10 -0.72
C ALA A 49 10.15 9.66 -2.19
N LEU A 50 10.26 10.60 -3.14
CA LEU A 50 10.28 10.29 -4.58
C LEU A 50 11.55 9.55 -5.03
N ASN A 51 12.67 9.71 -4.32
CA ASN A 51 13.91 9.03 -4.64
C ASN A 51 13.80 7.50 -4.53
N TYR A 52 12.90 6.96 -3.70
CA TYR A 52 12.64 5.52 -3.66
C TYR A 52 12.16 4.99 -5.02
N TYR A 53 11.27 5.74 -5.69
CA TYR A 53 10.78 5.39 -7.02
C TYR A 53 11.84 5.54 -8.10
N ARG A 54 12.71 6.57 -7.98
CA ARG A 54 13.84 6.79 -8.91
C ARG A 54 14.89 5.68 -8.84
N ASN A 55 14.86 4.87 -7.79
CA ASN A 55 15.82 3.79 -7.57
C ASN A 55 15.25 2.39 -7.86
N ILE A 56 14.02 2.27 -8.38
CA ILE A 56 13.41 0.95 -8.65
C ILE A 56 14.27 0.11 -9.59
N ASP A 57 14.80 0.69 -10.67
CA ASP A 57 15.63 -0.03 -11.63
C ASP A 57 16.96 -0.48 -11.01
N LEU A 58 17.62 0.40 -10.25
CA LEU A 58 18.86 0.04 -9.56
C LEU A 58 18.63 -1.03 -8.48
N ASN A 59 17.53 -0.93 -7.72
CA ASN A 59 17.14 -1.96 -6.77
C ASN A 59 16.94 -3.31 -7.48
N TRP A 60 16.34 -3.32 -8.67
CA TRP A 60 16.20 -4.55 -9.46
C TRP A 60 17.55 -5.16 -9.83
N GLU A 61 18.50 -4.34 -10.32
CA GLU A 61 19.87 -4.80 -10.65
C GLU A 61 20.60 -5.36 -9.42
N LEU A 62 20.56 -4.61 -8.31
CA LEU A 62 21.24 -4.99 -7.07
C LEU A 62 20.61 -6.22 -6.43
N ASN A 63 19.33 -6.50 -6.66
CA ASN A 63 18.66 -7.69 -6.12
C ASN A 63 18.88 -8.96 -6.96
N ALA A 64 19.66 -8.90 -8.05
CA ALA A 64 19.96 -10.07 -8.89
C ALA A 64 20.46 -11.30 -8.10
N PRO A 65 21.31 -11.19 -7.05
CA PRO A 65 21.75 -12.34 -6.25
C PRO A 65 20.63 -13.11 -5.54
N TRP A 66 19.47 -12.50 -5.32
CA TRP A 66 18.32 -13.13 -4.65
C TRP A 66 17.30 -13.71 -5.63
N THR A 67 17.62 -13.77 -6.93
CA THR A 67 16.74 -14.37 -7.94
C THR A 67 16.36 -15.81 -7.55
N GLY A 68 15.05 -16.06 -7.42
CA GLY A 68 14.49 -17.36 -7.03
C GLY A 68 14.57 -17.70 -5.54
N ALA A 69 15.18 -16.84 -4.72
CA ALA A 69 15.19 -17.02 -3.27
C ALA A 69 13.78 -16.90 -2.69
N LYS A 70 13.55 -17.57 -1.56
CA LYS A 70 12.24 -17.62 -0.89
C LYS A 70 12.29 -16.89 0.43
N VAL A 71 11.22 -16.16 0.78
CA VAL A 71 11.07 -15.52 2.09
C VAL A 71 10.69 -16.60 3.12
N LYS A 72 11.55 -16.84 4.10
CA LYS A 72 11.39 -17.92 5.10
C LYS A 72 10.92 -17.43 6.48
N VAL A 73 10.44 -16.20 6.57
CA VAL A 73 9.81 -15.65 7.79
C VAL A 73 8.30 -15.92 7.71
N PRO A 74 7.60 -16.22 8.82
CA PRO A 74 6.15 -16.24 8.84
C PRO A 74 5.56 -14.89 8.42
N VAL A 75 4.59 -14.89 7.50
CA VAL A 75 4.03 -13.65 6.94
C VAL A 75 2.51 -13.68 7.01
N LYS A 76 1.91 -12.55 7.39
CA LYS A 76 0.49 -12.27 7.19
C LYS A 76 0.35 -11.08 6.23
N PHE A 77 -0.31 -11.29 5.11
CA PHE A 77 -0.54 -10.24 4.10
C PHE A 77 -1.99 -9.75 4.20
N ILE A 78 -2.16 -8.43 4.36
CA ILE A 78 -3.46 -7.78 4.53
C ILE A 78 -3.55 -6.63 3.55
N VAL A 79 -4.65 -6.54 2.80
CA VAL A 79 -4.83 -5.53 1.76
C VAL A 79 -6.30 -5.09 1.66
N GLY A 80 -6.55 -3.83 1.30
CA GLY A 80 -7.90 -3.36 0.99
C GLY A 80 -8.34 -3.80 -0.41
N ASP A 81 -9.62 -4.14 -0.60
CA ASP A 81 -10.17 -4.52 -1.90
C ASP A 81 -10.13 -3.39 -2.96
N LEU A 82 -10.16 -2.13 -2.52
CA LEU A 82 -10.04 -0.93 -3.35
C LEU A 82 -8.59 -0.43 -3.49
N ASP A 83 -7.61 -1.14 -2.93
CA ASP A 83 -6.20 -0.77 -3.05
C ASP A 83 -5.74 -0.80 -4.52
N LEU A 84 -5.08 0.26 -4.97
CA LEU A 84 -4.61 0.42 -6.35
C LEU A 84 -3.53 -0.62 -6.73
N THR A 85 -2.70 -1.04 -5.79
CA THR A 85 -1.67 -2.06 -5.96
C THR A 85 -2.28 -3.45 -6.04
N TYR A 86 -3.33 -3.72 -5.25
CA TYR A 86 -4.10 -4.95 -5.32
C TYR A 86 -4.86 -5.08 -6.64
N ASN A 87 -5.29 -3.96 -7.22
CA ASN A 87 -5.97 -3.90 -8.51
C ASN A 87 -5.03 -3.62 -9.69
N ALA A 88 -3.71 -3.65 -9.50
CA ALA A 88 -2.75 -3.56 -10.58
C ALA A 88 -2.79 -4.85 -11.45
N PRO A 89 -2.48 -4.76 -12.75
CA PRO A 89 -2.47 -5.92 -13.63
C PRO A 89 -1.58 -7.06 -13.08
N GLY A 90 -2.15 -8.26 -12.97
CA GLY A 90 -1.45 -9.46 -12.48
C GLY A 90 -1.33 -9.61 -10.96
N ALA A 91 -1.61 -8.58 -10.16
CA ALA A 91 -1.44 -8.63 -8.71
C ALA A 91 -2.34 -9.67 -8.03
N LYS A 92 -3.65 -9.67 -8.31
CA LYS A 92 -4.59 -10.65 -7.75
C LYS A 92 -4.24 -12.08 -8.14
N ASP A 93 -3.80 -12.28 -9.38
CA ASP A 93 -3.38 -13.59 -9.86
C ASP A 93 -2.14 -14.08 -9.11
N TYR A 94 -1.12 -13.24 -8.95
CA TYR A 94 0.06 -13.59 -8.18
C TYR A 94 -0.29 -13.92 -6.71
N ILE A 95 -1.13 -13.10 -6.07
CA ILE A 95 -1.52 -13.25 -4.67
C ILE A 95 -2.35 -14.52 -4.45
N HIS A 96 -3.38 -14.75 -5.27
CA HIS A 96 -4.39 -15.78 -5.02
C HIS A 96 -4.20 -17.09 -5.79
N LYS A 97 -3.46 -17.09 -6.90
CA LYS A 97 -3.20 -18.29 -7.72
C LYS A 97 -1.88 -18.98 -7.37
N GLY A 98 -1.36 -18.74 -6.17
CA GLY A 98 -0.23 -19.47 -5.59
C GLY A 98 1.16 -18.89 -5.87
N GLY A 99 1.29 -17.80 -6.63
CA GLY A 99 2.58 -17.12 -6.86
C GLY A 99 3.21 -16.64 -5.55
N LEU A 100 2.46 -15.83 -4.77
CA LEU A 100 2.91 -15.30 -3.50
C LEU A 100 3.21 -16.41 -2.48
N LYS A 101 2.36 -17.45 -2.41
CA LYS A 101 2.58 -18.60 -1.52
C LYS A 101 3.81 -19.42 -1.93
N SER A 102 4.12 -19.51 -3.22
CA SER A 102 5.33 -20.16 -3.72
C SER A 102 6.58 -19.41 -3.31
N ASP A 103 6.57 -18.07 -3.35
CA ASP A 103 7.71 -17.22 -2.96
C ASP A 103 7.86 -17.02 -1.45
N VAL A 104 6.74 -17.12 -0.72
CA VAL A 104 6.64 -16.97 0.74
C VAL A 104 6.01 -18.23 1.35
N PRO A 105 6.76 -19.34 1.54
CA PRO A 105 6.16 -20.62 1.94
C PRO A 105 5.44 -20.60 3.29
N LEU A 106 5.84 -19.71 4.21
CA LEU A 106 5.23 -19.53 5.52
C LEU A 106 4.16 -18.41 5.57
N LEU A 107 3.61 -18.05 4.41
CA LEU A 107 2.47 -17.12 4.30
C LEU A 107 1.20 -17.76 4.91
N GLU A 108 0.55 -17.06 5.83
CA GLU A 108 -0.82 -17.37 6.29
C GLU A 108 -1.87 -16.94 5.26
N ASP A 109 -3.14 -17.28 5.50
CA ASP A 109 -4.22 -16.86 4.61
C ASP A 109 -4.21 -15.34 4.39
N VAL A 110 -4.32 -14.97 3.11
CA VAL A 110 -4.39 -13.57 2.68
C VAL A 110 -5.69 -12.97 3.17
N VAL A 111 -5.61 -11.80 3.80
CA VAL A 111 -6.78 -11.06 4.26
C VAL A 111 -7.07 -9.92 3.29
N VAL A 112 -8.28 -9.90 2.74
CA VAL A 112 -8.78 -8.79 1.89
C VAL A 112 -9.87 -8.07 2.67
N ILE A 113 -9.64 -6.80 2.98
CA ILE A 113 -10.54 -5.96 3.77
C ILE A 113 -11.52 -5.26 2.83
N GLU A 114 -12.81 -5.54 2.99
CA GLU A 114 -13.86 -5.01 2.11
C GLU A 114 -14.10 -3.50 2.31
N GLY A 115 -14.26 -2.80 1.19
CA GLY A 115 -14.49 -1.37 1.14
C GLY A 115 -13.32 -0.53 1.67
N ALA A 116 -12.10 -1.07 1.74
CA ALA A 116 -10.92 -0.36 2.22
C ALA A 116 -9.95 -0.05 1.07
N GLY A 117 -9.38 1.15 1.09
CA GLY A 117 -8.39 1.59 0.11
C GLY A 117 -6.96 1.27 0.51
N HIS A 118 -6.03 2.10 0.03
CA HIS A 118 -4.59 1.89 0.21
C HIS A 118 -4.09 2.07 1.64
N PHE A 119 -4.66 3.03 2.38
CA PHE A 119 -4.27 3.33 3.76
C PHE A 119 -5.07 2.47 4.76
N VAL A 120 -5.10 1.15 4.55
CA VAL A 120 -5.95 0.22 5.32
C VAL A 120 -5.75 0.30 6.84
N HIS A 121 -4.52 0.60 7.27
CA HIS A 121 -4.17 0.77 8.70
C HIS A 121 -4.77 2.02 9.35
N GLN A 122 -5.07 3.07 8.57
CA GLN A 122 -5.80 4.24 9.06
C GLN A 122 -7.31 4.04 8.87
N GLU A 123 -7.73 3.53 7.71
CA GLU A 123 -9.15 3.38 7.36
C GLU A 123 -9.87 2.27 8.14
N ARG A 124 -9.15 1.24 8.60
CA ARG A 124 -9.66 0.07 9.34
C ARG A 124 -8.74 -0.26 10.53
N ALA A 125 -8.37 0.77 11.30
CA ALA A 125 -7.38 0.66 12.38
C ALA A 125 -7.65 -0.48 13.37
N ASP A 126 -8.89 -0.61 13.87
CA ASP A 126 -9.24 -1.65 14.85
C ASP A 126 -9.12 -3.07 14.29
N GLU A 127 -9.57 -3.27 13.04
CA GLU A 127 -9.48 -4.56 12.35
C GLU A 127 -8.02 -4.94 12.08
N ILE A 128 -7.19 -3.98 11.65
CA ILE A 128 -5.75 -4.17 11.46
C ILE A 128 -5.04 -4.47 12.79
N ASN A 129 -5.33 -3.73 13.85
CA ASN A 129 -4.78 -3.95 15.18
C ASN A 129 -5.10 -5.36 15.69
N LYS A 130 -6.35 -5.80 15.51
CA LYS A 130 -6.78 -7.17 15.83
C LYS A 130 -5.99 -8.20 15.03
N HIS A 131 -5.84 -8.02 13.72
CA HIS A 131 -5.09 -8.95 12.89
C HIS A 131 -3.62 -9.06 13.24
N ILE A 132 -2.97 -7.94 13.61
CA ILE A 132 -1.59 -7.90 14.08
C ILE A 132 -1.45 -8.64 15.41
N TYR A 133 -2.32 -8.31 16.38
CA TYR A 133 -2.32 -8.95 17.70
C TYR A 133 -2.53 -10.46 17.60
N ASP A 134 -3.55 -10.90 16.86
CA ASP A 134 -3.86 -12.32 16.69
C ASP A 134 -2.74 -13.09 15.97
N PHE A 135 -2.00 -12.43 15.07
CA PHE A 135 -0.85 -13.04 14.40
C PHE A 135 0.32 -13.24 15.35
N PHE A 136 0.67 -12.22 16.13
CA PHE A 136 1.80 -12.32 17.06
C PHE A 136 1.55 -13.28 18.22
N LYS A 137 0.30 -13.46 18.66
CA LYS A 137 -0.04 -14.46 19.70
C LYS A 137 0.25 -15.92 19.32
N LYS A 138 0.54 -16.20 18.05
CA LYS A 138 0.86 -17.56 17.59
C LYS A 138 2.30 -17.97 17.93
N PHE A 139 3.13 -17.03 18.38
CA PHE A 139 4.54 -17.20 18.74
C PHE A 139 4.76 -16.78 20.20
#